data_AF-A0A2I0ANH9-F1
#
_entry.id   AF-A0A2I0ANH9-F1
#
_cell.length_a   1.000
_cell.length_b   1.000
_cell.length_c   1.000
_cell.angle_alpha   90.00
_cell.angle_beta   90.00
_cell.angle_gamma   90.00
#
_symmetry.space_group_name_H-M   'P 1'
#
loop_
_entity.id
_entity.type
_entity.pdbx_description
1 polymer ?
#
loop_
_entity_poly.entity_id
_entity_poly.type
_entity_poly.pdbx_seq_one_letter_code
_entity_poly.pdbx_strand_id
1 'polypeptide(L)'
;MADLIEKELPSFSKPEEAMIFFSAHGVPLSYVEDAGDPYRDQMEECISLIMDELKSRGIRNNHTLAYQSRVGPVQWLKPYTDEVIIELGQKGVKSLLTVPVSFVSEHIETLEEIDVEYKHLALESGIRNWGRVPALGCTSSFISDLADAVIEALPSASPISTARNHQAENDPLRYVINLFFGSILASLFLLSPRLISLFRFHL
;
A
#
# COMPACT_ATOMS: atom_id res chain seq x y z
N MET A 1 -2.94 -12.08 8.79
CA MET A 1 -1.56 -11.54 8.88
C MET A 1 -0.73 -12.21 9.97
N ALA A 2 -1.24 -12.34 11.22
CA ALA A 2 -0.51 -12.99 12.32
C ALA A 2 0.04 -14.39 11.95
N ASP A 3 -0.75 -15.23 11.27
CA ASP A 3 -0.31 -16.55 10.79
C ASP A 3 0.93 -16.48 9.88
N LEU A 4 1.00 -15.47 9.01
CA LEU A 4 2.12 -15.29 8.09
C LEU A 4 3.38 -14.83 8.84
N ILE A 5 3.23 -13.91 9.80
CA ILE A 5 4.34 -13.47 10.65
C ILE A 5 4.89 -14.64 11.46
N GLU A 6 4.02 -15.41 12.12
CA GLU A 6 4.39 -16.59 12.90
C GLU A 6 5.09 -17.65 12.04
N LYS A 7 4.65 -17.83 10.80
CA LYS A 7 5.28 -18.75 9.85
C LYS A 7 6.69 -18.30 9.42
N GLU A 8 6.92 -17.01 9.24
CA GLU A 8 8.19 -16.49 8.74
C GLU A 8 9.25 -16.28 9.85
N LEU A 9 8.84 -16.04 11.09
CA LEU A 9 9.76 -15.84 12.22
C LEU A 9 10.80 -16.97 12.41
N PRO A 10 10.46 -18.27 12.27
CA PRO A 10 11.42 -19.38 12.33
C PRO A 10 12.52 -19.37 11.27
N SER A 11 12.41 -18.54 10.22
CA SER A 11 13.50 -18.37 9.24
C SER A 11 14.75 -17.70 9.84
N PHE A 12 14.61 -17.01 10.97
CA PHE A 12 15.71 -16.42 11.71
C PHE A 12 16.31 -17.44 12.69
N SER A 13 17.64 -17.39 12.90
CA SER A 13 18.32 -18.25 13.86
C SER A 13 17.92 -17.97 15.32
N LYS A 14 17.48 -16.75 15.60
CA LYS A 14 16.93 -16.30 16.88
C LYS A 14 15.65 -15.51 16.64
N PRO A 15 14.52 -16.20 16.39
CA PRO A 15 13.25 -15.56 16.04
C PRO A 15 12.81 -14.50 17.04
N GLU A 16 13.03 -14.70 18.34
CA GLU A 16 12.66 -13.81 19.43
C GLU A 16 13.43 -12.47 19.45
N GLU A 17 14.62 -12.43 18.85
CA GLU A 17 15.44 -11.21 18.73
C GLU A 17 15.08 -10.39 17.47
N ALA A 18 14.26 -10.93 16.56
CA ALA A 18 13.86 -10.23 15.34
C ALA A 18 12.93 -9.05 15.66
N MET A 19 13.18 -7.90 15.04
CA MET A 19 12.25 -6.78 15.07
C MET A 19 11.24 -6.94 13.95
N ILE A 20 9.95 -6.89 14.28
CA ILE A 20 8.86 -6.85 13.31
C ILE A 20 8.73 -5.42 12.80
N PHE A 21 8.91 -5.23 11.49
CA PHE A 21 8.95 -3.92 10.86
C PHE A 21 7.78 -3.77 9.91
N PHE A 22 6.73 -3.08 10.32
CA PHE A 22 5.57 -2.82 9.47
C PHE A 22 5.89 -1.69 8.50
N SER A 23 5.80 -1.97 7.21
CA SER A 23 5.95 -0.98 6.13
C SER A 23 4.58 -0.74 5.49
N ALA A 24 4.11 0.50 5.58
CA ALA A 24 2.86 0.97 4.97
C ALA A 24 3.17 2.02 3.90
N HIS A 25 2.39 2.09 2.82
CA HIS A 25 2.57 3.14 1.83
C HIS A 25 2.32 4.52 2.45
N GLY A 26 3.21 5.49 2.19
CA GLY A 26 3.05 6.83 2.72
C GLY A 26 1.84 7.55 2.12
N VAL A 27 1.39 8.60 2.79
CA VAL A 27 0.45 9.57 2.22
C VAL A 27 0.99 10.97 2.49
N PRO A 28 0.65 11.99 1.67
CA PRO A 28 0.94 13.38 2.00
C PRO A 28 0.39 13.72 3.39
N LEU A 29 1.20 14.41 4.20
CA LEU A 29 0.83 14.73 5.59
C LEU A 29 -0.47 15.54 5.67
N SER A 30 -0.69 16.43 4.70
CA SER A 30 -1.89 17.24 4.59
C SER A 30 -3.18 16.42 4.44
N TYR A 31 -3.13 15.20 3.90
CA TYR A 31 -4.33 14.36 3.80
C TYR A 31 -4.81 13.96 5.20
N VAL A 32 -3.87 13.64 6.08
CA VAL A 32 -4.18 13.23 7.46
C VAL A 32 -4.49 14.45 8.33
N GLU A 33 -3.65 15.49 8.30
CA GLU A 33 -3.78 16.63 9.22
C GLU A 33 -4.83 17.66 8.78
N ASP A 34 -4.87 18.01 7.49
CA ASP A 34 -5.75 19.07 7.00
C ASP A 34 -7.09 18.52 6.51
N ALA A 35 -7.08 17.37 5.83
CA ALA A 35 -8.29 16.75 5.26
C ALA A 35 -8.94 15.71 6.18
N GLY A 36 -8.30 15.33 7.28
CA GLY A 36 -8.85 14.39 8.27
C GLY A 36 -8.95 12.95 7.77
N ASP A 37 -8.05 12.53 6.87
CA ASP A 37 -7.97 11.15 6.39
C ASP A 37 -7.63 10.21 7.57
N PRO A 38 -8.46 9.17 7.84
CA PRO A 38 -8.27 8.27 8.97
C PRO A 38 -7.14 7.24 8.75
N TYR A 39 -6.43 7.29 7.62
CA TYR A 39 -5.44 6.29 7.23
C TYR A 39 -4.42 5.95 8.33
N ARG A 40 -3.82 6.95 8.97
CA ARG A 40 -2.84 6.73 10.06
C ARG A 40 -3.45 5.93 11.20
N ASP A 41 -4.60 6.38 11.68
CA ASP A 41 -5.23 5.84 12.88
C ASP A 41 -5.72 4.39 12.61
N GLN A 42 -6.27 4.12 11.42
CA GLN A 42 -6.65 2.77 10.99
C GLN A 42 -5.45 1.84 10.81
N MET A 43 -4.30 2.36 10.34
CA MET A 43 -3.08 1.58 10.20
C MET A 43 -2.52 1.17 11.56
N GLU A 44 -2.45 2.12 12.50
CA GLU A 44 -2.00 1.88 13.87
C GLU A 44 -2.93 0.90 14.60
N GLU A 45 -4.24 1.02 14.43
CA GLU A 45 -5.23 0.08 14.98
C GLU A 45 -5.04 -1.33 14.40
N CYS A 46 -4.93 -1.46 13.07
CA CYS A 46 -4.69 -2.74 12.39
C CYS A 46 -3.42 -3.43 12.94
N ILE A 47 -2.32 -2.68 13.08
CA ILE A 47 -1.07 -3.20 13.63
C ILE A 47 -1.22 -3.60 15.10
N SER A 48 -1.93 -2.80 15.90
CA SER A 48 -2.20 -3.15 17.30
C SER A 48 -2.93 -4.50 17.40
N LEU A 49 -3.97 -4.70 16.58
CA LEU A 49 -4.73 -5.97 16.55
C LEU A 49 -3.86 -7.15 16.12
N ILE A 50 -3.01 -6.97 15.10
CA ILE A 50 -2.06 -8.01 14.66
C ILE A 50 -1.10 -8.36 15.80
N MET A 51 -0.53 -7.35 16.47
CA MET A 51 0.43 -7.56 17.55
C MET A 51 -0.21 -8.17 18.80
N ASP A 52 -1.46 -7.84 19.11
CA ASP A 52 -2.18 -8.45 20.22
C ASP A 52 -2.52 -9.92 19.95
N GLU A 53 -2.88 -10.26 18.70
CA GLU A 53 -3.03 -11.64 18.27
C GLU A 53 -1.71 -12.41 18.43
N LEU A 54 -0.58 -11.86 17.97
CA LEU A 54 0.74 -12.48 18.14
C LEU A 54 1.11 -12.67 19.63
N LYS A 55 0.85 -11.68 20.48
CA LYS A 55 1.07 -11.79 21.93
C LYS A 55 0.25 -12.92 22.55
N SER A 56 -1.00 -13.08 22.11
CA SER A 56 -1.89 -14.16 22.58
C SER A 56 -1.32 -15.56 22.27
N ARG A 57 -0.56 -15.67 21.17
CA ARG A 57 0.17 -16.88 20.74
C ARG A 57 1.56 -17.05 21.37
N GLY A 58 1.96 -16.13 22.25
CA GLY A 58 3.26 -16.16 22.93
C GLY A 58 4.40 -15.48 22.18
N ILE A 59 4.13 -14.82 21.06
CA ILE A 59 5.11 -14.07 20.26
C ILE A 59 5.17 -12.64 20.80
N ARG A 60 6.34 -12.22 21.31
CA ARG A 60 6.53 -10.94 22.02
C ARG A 60 7.64 -10.08 21.42
N ASN A 61 7.90 -10.26 20.13
CA ASN A 61 8.85 -9.45 19.39
C ASN A 61 8.52 -7.96 19.49
N ASN A 62 9.56 -7.14 19.56
CA ASN A 62 9.40 -5.70 19.39
C ASN A 62 8.93 -5.39 17.97
N HIS A 63 8.16 -4.32 17.82
CA HIS A 63 7.69 -3.87 16.52
C HIS A 63 7.82 -2.35 16.35
N THR A 64 7.83 -1.91 15.09
CA THR A 64 7.69 -0.50 14.72
C THR A 64 6.95 -0.38 13.39
N LEU A 65 6.38 0.79 13.13
CA LEU A 65 5.74 1.17 11.87
C LEU A 65 6.57 2.26 11.19
N ALA A 66 6.68 2.18 9.87
CA ALA A 66 7.17 3.27 9.02
C ALA A 66 6.42 3.31 7.68
N TYR A 67 6.54 4.46 7.02
CA TYR A 67 5.85 4.79 5.79
C TYR A 67 6.83 4.88 4.62
N GLN A 68 6.55 4.14 3.55
CA GLN A 68 7.41 3.98 2.38
C GLN A 68 6.91 4.78 1.16
N SER A 69 7.63 4.70 0.04
CA SER A 69 7.18 5.17 -1.28
C SER A 69 6.84 6.67 -1.38
N ARG A 70 7.52 7.52 -0.60
CA ARG A 70 7.35 8.99 -0.68
C ARG A 70 7.89 9.52 -2.01
N VAL A 71 7.12 10.41 -2.66
CA VAL A 71 7.52 11.04 -3.94
C VAL A 71 7.30 12.55 -3.94
N GLY A 72 8.18 13.26 -4.65
CA GLY A 72 8.08 14.71 -4.82
C GLY A 72 8.44 15.50 -3.55
N PRO A 73 8.28 16.84 -3.59
CA PRO A 73 8.84 17.74 -2.57
C PRO A 73 7.90 17.99 -1.37
N VAL A 74 6.70 17.41 -1.37
CA VAL A 74 5.71 17.64 -0.29
C VAL A 74 6.11 16.90 0.99
N GLN A 75 5.58 17.32 2.14
CA GLN A 75 5.74 16.55 3.38
C GLN A 75 4.84 15.32 3.34
N TRP A 76 5.42 14.18 3.72
CA TRP A 76 4.73 12.89 3.80
C TRP A 76 4.59 12.47 5.27
N LEU A 77 3.65 11.56 5.51
CA LEU A 77 3.45 10.95 6.82
C LEU A 77 4.73 10.24 7.27
N LYS A 78 5.10 10.45 8.54
CA LYS A 78 6.32 9.95 9.18
C LYS A 78 5.98 8.86 10.20
N PRO A 79 6.94 7.98 10.55
CA PRO A 79 8.35 8.01 10.16
C PRO A 79 8.60 7.35 8.79
N TYR A 80 9.73 7.68 8.14
CA TYR A 80 10.03 7.20 6.79
C TYR A 80 10.81 5.88 6.82
N THR A 81 10.43 4.92 5.97
CA THR A 81 10.97 3.56 6.00
C THR A 81 12.49 3.51 5.84
N ASP A 82 13.05 4.26 4.90
CA ASP A 82 14.50 4.36 4.68
C ASP A 82 15.24 4.89 5.92
N GLU A 83 14.76 5.98 6.51
CA GLU A 83 15.36 6.59 7.70
C GLU A 83 15.28 5.68 8.93
N VAL A 84 14.16 4.99 9.14
CA VAL A 84 13.98 4.07 10.27
C VAL A 84 14.89 2.85 10.13
N ILE A 85 15.03 2.28 8.93
CA ILE A 85 15.93 1.13 8.69
C ILE A 85 17.38 1.49 9.09
N ILE A 86 17.84 2.68 8.69
CA ILE A 86 19.18 3.18 9.06
C ILE A 86 19.32 3.31 10.57
N GLU A 87 18.34 3.95 11.22
CA GLU A 87 18.34 4.15 12.67
C GLU A 87 18.35 2.83 13.44
N LEU A 88 17.56 1.84 13.03
CA LEU A 88 17.51 0.53 13.65
C LEU A 88 18.86 -0.20 13.55
N GLY A 89 19.49 -0.15 12.38
CA GLY A 89 20.83 -0.72 12.17
C GLY A 89 21.88 -0.07 13.08
N GLN A 90 21.85 1.26 13.19
CA GLN A 90 22.73 2.04 14.08
C GLN A 90 22.48 1.74 15.57
N LYS A 91 21.22 1.50 15.97
CA LYS A 91 20.84 1.06 17.32
C LYS A 91 21.22 -0.40 17.61
N GLY A 92 21.74 -1.13 16.62
CA GLY A 92 22.27 -2.48 16.80
C GLY A 92 21.27 -3.59 16.51
N VAL A 93 20.08 -3.30 15.96
CA VAL A 93 19.16 -4.34 15.48
C VAL A 93 19.85 -5.18 14.43
N LYS A 94 19.86 -6.51 14.60
CA LYS A 94 20.54 -7.45 13.71
C LYS A 94 19.62 -8.26 12.83
N SER A 95 18.35 -8.37 13.20
CA SER A 95 17.35 -9.16 12.50
C SER A 95 16.10 -8.32 12.30
N LEU A 96 15.68 -8.14 11.04
CA LEU A 96 14.49 -7.38 10.68
C LEU A 96 13.55 -8.26 9.85
N LEU A 97 12.31 -8.42 10.32
CA LEU A 97 11.22 -9.08 9.60
C LEU A 97 10.24 -8.02 9.11
N THR A 98 10.31 -7.70 7.82
CA THR A 98 9.48 -6.65 7.20
C THR A 98 8.10 -7.19 6.83
N VAL A 99 7.05 -6.46 7.21
CA VAL A 99 5.65 -6.80 6.97
C VAL A 99 5.01 -5.74 6.07
N PRO A 100 4.68 -6.03 4.81
CA PRO A 100 3.88 -5.13 3.99
C PRO A 100 2.43 -5.14 4.50
N VAL A 101 1.99 -4.06 5.14
CA VAL A 101 0.72 -4.04 5.87
C VAL A 101 -0.40 -3.27 5.15
N SER A 102 -0.06 -2.35 4.25
CA SER A 102 -1.04 -1.49 3.58
C SER A 102 -1.65 -2.07 2.30
N PHE A 103 -1.18 -3.24 1.84
CA PHE A 103 -1.66 -3.89 0.63
C PHE A 103 -1.77 -5.39 0.81
N VAL A 104 -2.73 -5.99 0.11
CA VAL A 104 -3.07 -7.41 0.25
C VAL A 104 -2.43 -8.30 -0.82
N SER A 105 -1.81 -7.73 -1.85
CA SER A 105 -1.19 -8.46 -2.96
C SER A 105 0.26 -8.04 -3.15
N GLU A 106 1.05 -8.88 -3.80
CA GLU A 106 2.40 -8.49 -4.24
C GLU A 106 2.32 -7.44 -5.37
N HIS A 107 3.22 -6.46 -5.35
CA HIS A 107 3.30 -5.36 -6.30
C HIS A 107 4.72 -4.77 -6.28
N ILE A 108 4.97 -3.70 -7.05
CA ILE A 108 6.31 -3.12 -7.21
C ILE A 108 6.97 -2.74 -5.87
N GLU A 109 6.18 -2.21 -4.96
CA GLU A 109 6.61 -1.80 -3.62
C GLU A 109 7.06 -2.99 -2.75
N THR A 110 6.47 -4.17 -2.91
CA THR A 110 6.92 -5.36 -2.16
C THR A 110 8.12 -6.03 -2.82
N LEU A 111 8.07 -6.19 -4.15
CA LEU A 111 9.05 -6.97 -4.90
C LEU A 111 10.33 -6.22 -5.24
N GLU A 112 10.26 -4.89 -5.41
CA GLU A 112 11.43 -4.06 -5.70
C GLU A 112 11.82 -3.24 -4.47
N GLU A 113 10.91 -2.41 -3.96
CA GLU A 113 11.26 -1.47 -2.87
C GLU A 113 11.64 -2.22 -1.58
N ILE A 114 10.82 -3.19 -1.12
CA ILE A 114 11.15 -3.96 0.07
C ILE A 114 12.24 -5.01 -0.19
N ASP A 115 12.08 -5.86 -1.20
CA ASP A 115 12.96 -7.02 -1.40
C ASP A 115 14.34 -6.68 -1.97
N VAL A 116 14.47 -5.54 -2.66
CA VAL A 116 15.72 -5.09 -3.27
C VAL A 116 16.27 -3.87 -2.54
N GLU A 117 15.57 -2.74 -2.58
CA GLU A 117 16.11 -1.45 -2.12
C GLU A 117 16.29 -1.43 -0.59
N TYR A 118 15.23 -1.70 0.18
CA TYR A 118 15.26 -1.67 1.64
C TYR A 118 16.06 -2.81 2.24
N LYS A 119 16.03 -3.99 1.61
CA LYS A 119 16.93 -5.08 1.99
C LYS A 119 18.39 -4.65 1.84
N HIS A 120 18.76 -4.02 0.72
CA HIS A 120 20.11 -3.53 0.52
C HIS A 120 20.50 -2.48 1.57
N LEU A 121 19.63 -1.49 1.79
CA LEU A 121 19.82 -0.44 2.79
C LEU A 121 19.98 -1.01 4.21
N ALA A 122 19.19 -2.03 4.57
CA ALA A 122 19.26 -2.66 5.88
C ALA A 122 20.63 -3.35 6.09
N LEU A 123 21.12 -4.06 5.08
CA LEU A 123 22.43 -4.71 5.12
C LEU A 123 23.56 -3.68 5.28
N GLU A 124 23.50 -2.57 4.54
CA GLU A 124 24.47 -1.47 4.68
C GLU A 124 24.41 -0.79 6.05
N SER A 125 23.21 -0.73 6.64
CA SER A 125 22.98 -0.11 7.96
C SER A 125 23.37 -1.01 9.14
N GLY A 126 23.79 -2.25 8.89
CA GLY A 126 24.30 -3.17 9.92
C GLY A 126 23.27 -4.18 10.47
N ILE A 127 22.09 -4.27 9.84
CA ILE A 127 21.15 -5.39 9.98
C ILE A 127 21.73 -6.56 9.16
N ARG A 128 21.76 -7.76 9.72
CA ARG A 128 22.44 -8.91 9.09
C ARG A 128 21.47 -9.96 8.58
N ASN A 129 20.32 -10.08 9.24
CA ASN A 129 19.28 -11.03 8.89
C ASN A 129 18.06 -10.25 8.44
N TRP A 130 17.57 -10.58 7.25
CA TRP A 130 16.41 -9.94 6.63
C TRP A 130 15.40 -11.00 6.26
N GLY A 131 14.14 -10.75 6.59
CA GLY A 131 13.00 -11.53 6.15
C GLY A 131 11.88 -10.60 5.71
N ARG A 132 11.04 -11.06 4.79
CA ARG A 132 9.82 -10.37 4.39
C ARG A 132 8.65 -11.32 4.53
N VAL A 133 7.58 -10.85 5.16
CA VAL A 133 6.30 -11.56 5.18
C VAL A 133 5.63 -11.40 3.82
N PRO A 134 5.14 -12.48 3.19
CA PRO A 134 4.40 -12.36 1.93
C PRO A 134 3.12 -11.54 2.14
N ALA A 135 2.67 -10.86 1.10
CA ALA A 135 1.34 -10.24 1.12
C ALA A 135 0.25 -11.32 1.36
N LEU A 136 -0.92 -10.91 1.83
CA LEU A 136 -2.03 -11.82 2.16
C LEU A 136 -2.43 -12.73 0.98
N GLY A 137 -2.32 -12.22 -0.24
CA GLY A 137 -2.59 -12.91 -1.49
C GLY A 137 -3.96 -13.59 -1.49
N CYS A 138 -3.96 -14.88 -1.79
CA CYS A 138 -5.16 -15.72 -1.77
C CYS A 138 -5.12 -16.74 -0.62
N THR A 139 -4.57 -16.37 0.54
CA THR A 139 -4.64 -17.23 1.72
C THR A 139 -6.09 -17.57 2.06
N SER A 140 -6.36 -18.83 2.41
CA SER A 140 -7.73 -19.30 2.62
C SER A 140 -8.44 -18.53 3.74
N SER A 141 -7.72 -18.12 4.80
CA SER A 141 -8.26 -17.26 5.86
C SER A 141 -8.67 -15.90 5.31
N PHE A 142 -7.79 -15.20 4.60
CA PHE A 142 -8.12 -13.90 4.00
C PHE A 142 -9.31 -13.95 3.03
N ILE A 143 -9.39 -14.98 2.18
CA ILE A 143 -10.53 -15.14 1.26
C ILE A 143 -11.84 -15.41 2.04
N SER A 144 -11.77 -16.14 3.15
CA SER A 144 -12.93 -16.36 4.01
C SER A 144 -13.33 -15.06 4.72
N ASP A 145 -12.37 -14.30 5.26
CA ASP A 145 -12.61 -13.01 5.92
C ASP A 145 -13.27 -12.00 4.96
N LEU A 146 -12.87 -11.98 3.69
CA LEU A 146 -13.52 -11.15 2.67
C LEU A 146 -14.98 -11.57 2.43
N ALA A 147 -15.26 -12.88 2.41
CA ALA A 147 -16.62 -13.38 2.26
C ALA A 147 -17.48 -13.02 3.47
N ASP A 148 -16.93 -13.19 4.68
CA ASP A 148 -17.60 -12.84 5.93
C ASP A 148 -17.87 -11.33 6.01
N ALA A 149 -16.90 -10.49 5.67
CA ALA A 149 -17.07 -9.04 5.62
C ALA A 149 -18.21 -8.61 4.66
N VAL A 150 -18.34 -9.28 3.51
CA VAL A 150 -19.46 -9.03 2.59
C VAL A 150 -20.78 -9.46 3.24
N ILE A 151 -20.84 -10.65 3.82
CA ILE A 151 -22.04 -11.19 4.48
C ILE A 151 -22.50 -10.27 5.62
N GLU A 152 -21.57 -9.77 6.43
CA GLU A 152 -21.81 -8.83 7.53
C GLU A 152 -22.31 -7.47 7.03
N ALA A 153 -21.84 -7.02 5.87
CA ALA A 153 -22.27 -5.77 5.26
C ALA A 153 -23.66 -5.86 4.58
N LEU A 154 -24.10 -7.05 4.16
CA LEU A 154 -25.36 -7.25 3.41
C LEU A 154 -26.60 -6.60 4.05
N PRO A 155 -26.85 -6.71 5.37
CA PRO A 155 -28.02 -6.10 6.01
C PRO A 155 -28.05 -4.57 5.91
N SER A 156 -26.89 -3.94 5.77
CA SER A 156 -26.74 -2.48 5.66
C SER A 156 -26.56 -2.02 4.21
N ALA A 157 -26.43 -2.95 3.27
CA ALA A 157 -26.19 -2.63 1.87
C ALA A 157 -27.43 -2.00 1.24
N SER A 158 -27.31 -0.72 0.88
CA SER A 158 -28.29 -0.04 0.03
C SER A 158 -27.81 -0.05 -1.41
N PRO A 159 -28.69 -0.27 -2.41
CA PRO A 159 -28.31 -0.08 -3.80
C PRO A 159 -27.77 1.35 -3.98
N ILE A 160 -26.60 1.48 -4.57
CA ILE A 160 -26.16 2.77 -5.10
C ILE A 160 -27.09 3.07 -6.27
N SER A 161 -28.19 3.77 -5.99
CA SER A 161 -28.97 4.38 -7.05
C SER A 161 -28.06 5.42 -7.68
N THR A 162 -27.61 5.16 -8.90
CA THR A 162 -27.13 6.24 -9.75
C THR A 162 -28.31 7.21 -9.87
N ALA A 163 -28.25 8.32 -9.14
CA ALA A 163 -29.10 9.44 -9.43
C ALA A 163 -28.71 9.88 -10.84
N ARG A 164 -29.39 9.34 -11.85
CA ARG A 164 -29.42 9.94 -13.18
C ARG A 164 -29.98 11.34 -12.94
N ASN A 165 -29.11 12.34 -13.00
CA ASN A 165 -29.53 13.72 -13.13
C ASN A 165 -30.30 13.82 -14.45
N HIS A 166 -31.62 13.60 -14.39
CA HIS A 166 -32.54 13.68 -15.52
C HIS A 166 -32.65 15.11 -16.12
N GLN A 167 -31.86 16.07 -15.63
CA GLN A 167 -31.80 17.43 -16.17
C GLN A 167 -30.73 17.64 -17.25
N ALA A 168 -29.86 16.68 -17.55
CA ALA A 168 -28.82 16.83 -18.59
C ALA A 168 -29.04 15.99 -19.86
N GLU A 169 -30.08 15.15 -19.92
CA GLU A 169 -30.19 14.07 -20.92
C GLU A 169 -31.18 14.30 -22.06
N ASN A 170 -31.81 15.47 -22.16
CA ASN A 170 -32.79 15.77 -23.22
C ASN A 170 -32.28 16.74 -24.32
N ASP A 171 -30.97 16.92 -24.46
CA ASP A 171 -30.41 17.64 -25.61
C ASP A 171 -29.86 16.66 -26.67
N PRO A 172 -30.67 16.21 -27.65
CA PRO A 172 -30.23 15.30 -28.69
C PRO A 172 -29.09 15.87 -29.54
N LEU A 173 -28.94 17.20 -29.62
CA LEU A 173 -27.81 17.84 -30.31
C LEU A 173 -26.50 17.62 -29.56
N ARG A 174 -26.50 17.71 -28.23
CA ARG A 174 -25.31 17.46 -27.39
C ARG A 174 -24.82 16.01 -27.51
N TYR A 175 -25.75 15.05 -27.57
CA TYR A 175 -25.42 13.64 -27.75
C TYR A 175 -24.78 13.37 -29.11
N VAL A 176 -25.36 13.91 -30.19
CA VAL A 176 -24.80 13.80 -31.55
C VAL A 176 -23.43 14.48 -31.65
N ILE A 177 -23.25 15.66 -31.05
CA ILE A 177 -21.95 16.36 -31.00
C ILE A 177 -20.89 15.50 -30.29
N ASN A 178 -21.22 14.89 -29.15
CA ASN A 178 -20.28 14.03 -28.42
C ASN A 178 -19.93 12.76 -29.21
N LEU A 179 -20.89 12.17 -29.93
CA LEU A 179 -20.67 10.98 -30.75
C LEU A 179 -19.72 11.24 -31.93
N PHE A 180 -19.82 12.41 -32.56
CA PHE A 180 -18.99 12.79 -33.71
C PHE A 180 -17.65 13.41 -33.33
N PHE A 181 -17.55 14.19 -32.24
CA PHE A 181 -16.26 14.77 -31.83
C PHE A 181 -15.33 13.77 -31.12
N GLY A 182 -15.87 12.81 -30.35
CA GLY A 182 -15.04 11.79 -29.67
C GLY A 182 -14.38 10.80 -30.64
N SER A 183 -15.07 10.46 -31.73
CA SER A 183 -14.60 9.47 -32.71
C SER A 183 -13.65 10.05 -33.77
N ILE A 184 -13.80 11.33 -34.13
CA ILE A 184 -12.90 12.01 -35.08
C ILE A 184 -11.54 12.31 -34.43
N LEU A 185 -11.49 12.71 -33.15
CA LEU A 185 -10.22 12.99 -32.46
C LEU A 185 -9.37 11.72 -32.28
N ALA A 186 -10.02 10.60 -31.94
CA ALA A 186 -9.35 9.30 -31.83
C ALA A 186 -8.76 8.82 -33.17
N SER A 187 -9.44 9.13 -34.28
CA SER A 187 -9.01 8.74 -35.64
C SER A 187 -7.86 9.60 -36.16
N LEU A 188 -7.78 10.89 -35.80
CA LEU A 188 -6.68 11.79 -36.19
C LEU A 188 -5.35 11.46 -35.50
N PHE A 189 -5.37 10.91 -34.28
CA PHE A 189 -4.17 10.48 -33.56
C PHE A 189 -3.64 9.11 -34.02
N LEU A 190 -4.50 8.24 -34.55
CA LEU A 190 -4.11 6.91 -35.03
C LEU A 190 -3.49 6.90 -36.45
N LEU A 191 -3.65 7.98 -37.23
CA LEU A 191 -3.28 7.99 -38.66
C LEU A 191 -2.16 8.99 -39.07
N SER A 192 -1.48 9.68 -38.15
CA SER A 192 -0.32 10.51 -38.53
C SER A 192 0.88 10.39 -37.57
N PRO A 193 1.89 9.56 -37.88
CA PRO A 193 3.10 9.42 -37.06
C PRO A 193 3.97 10.69 -36.97
N ARG A 194 3.59 11.77 -37.66
CA ARG A 194 4.37 13.01 -37.76
C ARG A 194 4.01 14.07 -36.70
N LEU A 195 2.99 13.88 -35.88
CA LEU A 195 2.68 14.82 -34.77
C LEU A 195 3.42 14.51 -33.46
N ILE A 196 4.02 13.32 -33.32
CA ILE A 196 4.74 12.92 -32.09
C ILE A 196 6.07 13.67 -31.92
N SER A 197 6.68 14.20 -32.99
CA SER A 197 7.97 14.90 -32.88
C SER A 197 7.88 16.37 -32.44
N LEU A 198 6.68 16.95 -32.28
CA LEU A 198 6.50 18.35 -31.91
C LEU A 198 6.36 18.60 -30.40
N PHE A 199 6.20 17.55 -29.59
CA PHE A 199 6.10 17.66 -28.13
C PHE A 199 7.38 17.30 -27.36
N ARG A 200 8.49 17.05 -28.06
CA ARG A 200 9.75 16.63 -27.43
C ARG A 200 10.78 17.75 -27.23
N PHE A 201 10.36 19.03 -27.31
CA PHE A 201 11.28 20.16 -27.12
C PHE A 201 10.86 21.21 -26.09
N HIS A 202 9.75 21.08 -25.37
CA HIS A 202 9.44 21.93 -24.22
C HIS A 202 8.76 21.09 -23.13
N LEU A 203 9.58 20.40 -22.34
CA LEU A 203 9.44 20.09 -20.90
C LEU A 203 10.73 19.41 -20.44
#